data_AF-A0A8S2U3T0-F1
#
_entry.id   AF-A0A8S2U3T0-F1
#
_cell.length_a   1.000
_cell.length_b   1.000
_cell.length_c   1.000
_cell.angle_alpha   90.00
_cell.angle_beta   90.00
_cell.angle_gamma   90.00
#
_symmetry.space_group_name_H-M   'P 1'
#
loop_
_entity.id
_entity.type
_entity.pdbx_description
1 polymer ?
#
loop_
_entity_poly.entity_id
_entity_poly.type
_entity_poly.pdbx_seq_one_letter_code
_entity_poly.pdbx_strand_id
1 'polypeptide(L)'
;MSLAQVYEQEYLKKQTNDKTEKKDERHEAIRQMMQNLFVDLDALSNFRFTPKPPVPEVTIVNNLPAILIEEVVPTTVSDSTLLAPEEVHLRPKGDIKANSERTDTDKKHARRLLKHKLKLKSKATPKTTNPEEEEKEEKRTLLKKLGKMKNVRIEKADKNRSSEKTGRSSTKFFQQLQQSTLTNPTTKRRHSDQTTVTDSKRLKL
;
A
#
# COMPACT_ATOMS: atom_id res chain seq x y z
N MET A 1 -20.75 6.53 44.85
CA MET A 1 -19.50 5.92 44.34
C MET A 1 -18.31 6.62 44.98
N SER A 2 -17.27 5.87 45.36
CA SER A 2 -16.03 6.46 45.91
C SER A 2 -15.07 6.86 44.79
N LEU A 3 -14.24 7.88 45.02
CA LEU A 3 -13.25 8.34 44.05
C LEU A 3 -12.25 7.24 43.66
N ALA A 4 -11.82 6.42 44.62
CA ALA A 4 -10.93 5.28 44.38
C ALA A 4 -11.53 4.26 43.41
N GLN A 5 -12.83 3.96 43.57
CA GLN A 5 -13.57 3.02 42.73
C GLN A 5 -13.73 3.52 41.29
N VAL A 6 -13.85 4.84 41.09
CA VAL A 6 -13.87 5.43 39.74
C VAL A 6 -12.50 5.27 39.07
N TYR A 7 -11.42 5.57 39.80
CA TYR A 7 -10.05 5.43 39.29
C TYR A 7 -9.68 3.97 38.95
N GLU A 8 -10.04 3.01 39.80
CA GLU A 8 -9.86 1.58 39.55
C GLU A 8 -10.58 1.13 38.28
N GLN A 9 -11.87 1.48 38.14
CA GLN A 9 -12.65 1.15 36.95
C GLN A 9 -12.11 1.82 35.68
N GLU A 10 -11.63 3.06 35.76
CA GLU A 10 -10.97 3.72 34.63
C GLU A 10 -9.64 3.09 34.24
N TYR A 11 -8.85 2.64 35.22
CA TYR A 11 -7.58 1.95 34.96
C TYR A 11 -7.83 0.62 34.24
N LEU A 12 -8.75 -0.19 34.75
CA LEU A 12 -9.15 -1.45 34.11
C LEU A 12 -9.67 -1.23 32.69
N LYS A 13 -10.58 -0.27 32.46
CA LYS A 13 -11.12 0.10 31.12
C LYS A 13 -10.09 0.71 30.16
N LYS A 14 -8.90 1.10 30.63
CA LYS A 14 -7.79 1.58 29.80
C LYS A 14 -6.81 0.43 29.48
N GLN A 15 -6.71 -0.55 30.38
CA GLN A 15 -5.86 -1.72 30.25
C GLN A 15 -6.50 -2.78 29.35
N THR A 16 -7.80 -3.05 29.55
CA THR A 16 -8.62 -3.73 28.54
C THR A 16 -8.97 -2.70 27.46
N ASN A 17 -8.68 -2.98 26.19
CA ASN A 17 -9.04 -2.06 25.08
C ASN A 17 -10.52 -2.24 24.70
N ASP A 18 -11.39 -2.21 25.71
CA ASP A 18 -12.81 -2.52 25.59
C ASP A 18 -13.57 -1.31 25.01
N LYS A 19 -13.32 -1.07 23.72
CA LYS A 19 -14.31 -0.46 22.82
C LYS A 19 -15.42 -1.47 22.49
N THR A 20 -15.87 -2.21 23.50
CA THR A 20 -17.19 -2.83 23.48
C THR A 20 -18.19 -1.69 23.59
N GLU A 21 -18.53 -1.10 22.44
CA GLU A 21 -19.78 -0.38 22.29
C GLU A 21 -20.85 -1.25 22.94
N LYS A 22 -21.52 -0.72 23.98
CA LYS A 22 -22.58 -1.45 24.66
C LYS A 22 -23.65 -1.73 23.63
N LYS A 23 -23.71 -2.96 23.13
CA LYS A 23 -24.81 -3.39 22.26
C LYS A 23 -26.07 -3.19 23.06
N ASP A 24 -26.99 -2.35 22.57
CA ASP A 24 -28.21 -2.10 23.32
C ASP A 24 -28.93 -3.42 23.56
N GLU A 25 -29.34 -3.66 24.80
CA GLU A 25 -30.03 -4.90 25.23
C GLU A 25 -31.26 -5.18 24.35
N ARG A 26 -31.92 -4.12 23.88
CA ARG A 26 -33.01 -4.16 22.90
C ARG A 26 -32.61 -4.84 21.58
N HIS A 27 -31.41 -4.56 21.07
CA HIS A 27 -30.91 -5.19 19.84
C HIS A 27 -30.56 -6.66 20.06
N GLU A 28 -30.19 -7.08 21.28
CA GLU A 28 -29.98 -8.48 21.62
C GLU A 28 -31.30 -9.25 21.73
N ALA A 29 -32.29 -8.68 22.42
CA ALA A 29 -33.64 -9.23 22.49
C ALA A 29 -34.28 -9.39 21.08
N ILE A 30 -34.18 -8.37 20.22
CA ILE A 30 -34.68 -8.43 18.83
C ILE A 30 -33.96 -9.53 18.04
N ARG A 31 -32.64 -9.70 18.20
CA ARG A 31 -31.88 -10.78 17.54
C ARG A 31 -32.37 -12.16 17.98
N GLN A 32 -32.60 -12.38 19.28
CA GLN A 32 -33.11 -13.64 19.80
C GLN A 32 -34.52 -13.95 19.27
N MET A 33 -35.45 -12.97 19.34
CA MET A 33 -36.81 -13.14 18.80
C MET A 33 -36.81 -13.44 17.30
N MET A 34 -35.94 -12.76 16.54
CA MET A 34 -35.77 -12.99 15.10
C MET A 34 -35.20 -14.39 14.79
N GLN A 35 -34.24 -14.87 15.58
CA GLN A 35 -33.70 -16.23 15.42
C GLN A 35 -34.78 -17.29 15.64
N ASN A 36 -35.57 -17.17 16.70
CA ASN A 36 -36.66 -18.10 17.00
C ASN A 36 -37.72 -18.09 15.89
N LEU A 37 -38.20 -16.89 15.51
CA LEU A 37 -39.18 -16.73 14.45
C LEU A 37 -38.75 -17.37 13.12
N PHE A 38 -37.48 -17.23 12.73
CA PHE A 38 -37.00 -17.88 11.51
C PHE A 38 -36.92 -19.41 11.63
N VAL A 39 -36.55 -19.95 12.80
CA VAL A 39 -36.60 -21.41 13.01
C VAL A 39 -38.03 -21.94 12.90
N ASP A 40 -39.01 -21.24 13.46
CA ASP A 40 -40.43 -21.62 13.39
C ASP A 40 -40.98 -21.56 11.95
N LEU A 41 -40.61 -20.53 11.19
CA LEU A 41 -40.99 -20.38 9.77
C LEU A 41 -40.28 -21.40 8.86
N ASP A 42 -39.01 -21.69 9.12
CA ASP A 42 -38.25 -22.71 8.41
C ASP A 42 -38.87 -24.10 8.66
N ALA A 43 -39.27 -24.41 9.91
CA ALA A 43 -39.97 -25.65 10.24
C ALA A 43 -41.34 -25.76 9.55
N LEU A 44 -42.17 -24.70 9.61
CA LEU A 44 -43.50 -24.69 8.98
C LEU A 44 -43.46 -24.78 7.45
N SER A 45 -42.37 -24.29 6.83
CA SER A 45 -42.13 -24.38 5.38
C SER A 45 -41.47 -25.69 4.92
N ASN A 46 -41.35 -26.69 5.80
CA ASN A 46 -40.64 -27.95 5.56
C ASN A 46 -39.16 -27.76 5.16
N PHE A 47 -38.49 -26.78 5.79
CA PHE A 47 -37.10 -26.40 5.56
C PHE A 47 -36.76 -26.03 4.10
N ARG A 48 -37.75 -25.54 3.33
CA ARG A 48 -37.57 -25.07 1.94
C ARG A 48 -37.25 -23.56 1.90
N PHE A 49 -36.13 -23.19 2.51
CA PHE A 49 -35.67 -21.80 2.62
C PHE A 49 -34.32 -21.57 1.93
N THR A 50 -33.96 -20.31 1.70
CA THR A 50 -32.61 -19.92 1.24
C THR A 50 -31.66 -19.82 2.43
N PRO A 51 -30.50 -20.50 2.44
CA PRO A 51 -29.59 -20.49 3.58
C PRO A 51 -29.15 -19.06 3.93
N LYS A 52 -28.97 -18.80 5.23
CA LYS A 52 -28.55 -17.49 5.75
C LYS A 52 -27.22 -17.07 5.11
N PRO A 53 -27.03 -15.79 4.75
CA PRO A 53 -25.79 -15.34 4.13
C PRO A 53 -24.61 -15.56 5.10
N PRO A 54 -23.43 -15.96 4.60
CA PRO A 54 -22.29 -16.27 5.46
C PRO A 54 -21.79 -15.00 6.16
N VAL A 55 -21.98 -14.95 7.47
CA VAL A 55 -21.41 -13.92 8.35
C VAL A 55 -20.01 -14.36 8.76
N PRO A 56 -18.98 -13.50 8.71
CA PRO A 56 -17.65 -13.84 9.18
C PRO A 56 -17.64 -13.97 10.72
N GLU A 57 -17.63 -15.21 11.20
CA GLU A 57 -17.52 -15.53 12.63
C GLU A 57 -16.05 -15.68 13.02
N VAL A 58 -15.66 -15.08 14.15
CA VAL A 58 -14.31 -15.15 14.70
C VAL A 58 -14.33 -16.03 15.94
N THR A 59 -13.84 -17.27 15.81
CA THR A 59 -13.64 -18.18 16.93
C THR A 59 -12.22 -18.04 17.48
N ILE A 60 -12.09 -18.09 18.80
CA ILE A 60 -10.79 -18.06 19.49
C ILE A 60 -10.51 -19.48 19.98
N VAL A 61 -9.55 -20.15 19.33
CA VAL A 61 -9.13 -21.51 19.68
C VAL A 61 -7.88 -21.44 20.56
N ASN A 62 -7.92 -22.11 21.71
CA ASN A 62 -6.79 -22.19 22.63
C ASN A 62 -5.88 -23.37 22.27
N ASN A 63 -4.58 -23.24 22.54
CA ASN A 63 -3.62 -24.33 22.35
C ASN A 63 -3.79 -25.41 23.44
N LEU A 64 -4.69 -26.36 23.19
CA LEU A 64 -4.98 -27.51 24.03
C LEU A 64 -4.52 -28.81 23.32
N PRO A 65 -4.20 -29.89 24.06
CA PRO A 65 -4.09 -31.23 23.48
C PRO A 65 -5.45 -31.71 22.95
N ALA A 66 -5.47 -32.43 21.83
CA ALA A 66 -6.69 -32.91 21.18
C ALA A 66 -7.54 -33.81 22.10
N ILE A 67 -6.89 -34.59 22.96
CA ILE A 67 -7.51 -35.49 23.95
C ILE A 67 -8.55 -34.83 24.87
N LEU A 68 -8.56 -33.49 25.02
CA LEU A 68 -9.54 -32.77 25.82
C LEU A 68 -10.85 -32.44 25.08
N ILE A 69 -10.85 -32.52 23.74
CA ILE A 69 -12.05 -32.34 22.90
C ILE A 69 -12.52 -33.65 22.25
N GLU A 70 -11.68 -34.67 22.24
CA GLU A 70 -12.01 -36.00 21.71
C GLU A 70 -13.07 -36.70 22.57
N GLU A 71 -13.92 -37.50 21.93
CA GLU A 71 -14.96 -38.26 22.62
C GLU A 71 -14.37 -39.41 23.44
N VAL A 72 -15.03 -39.78 24.55
CA VAL A 72 -14.60 -40.88 25.42
C VAL A 72 -14.99 -42.23 24.82
N VAL A 73 -14.35 -42.58 23.71
CA VAL A 73 -14.49 -43.85 22.98
C VAL A 73 -13.09 -44.47 22.82
N PRO A 74 -12.87 -45.77 23.10
CA PRO A 74 -11.54 -46.39 23.12
C PRO A 74 -10.89 -46.61 21.73
N THR A 75 -11.30 -45.86 20.71
CA THR A 75 -10.70 -45.85 19.38
C THR A 75 -9.50 -44.90 19.36
N THR A 76 -8.32 -45.43 19.02
CA THR A 76 -7.05 -44.73 18.68
C THR A 76 -7.03 -43.21 18.93
N VAL A 77 -6.49 -42.80 20.08
CA VAL A 77 -6.27 -41.41 20.50
C VAL A 77 -5.18 -40.73 19.65
N SER A 78 -5.29 -39.42 19.43
CA SER A 78 -4.24 -38.61 18.79
C SER A 78 -3.43 -37.79 19.80
N ASP A 79 -2.09 -37.90 19.76
CA ASP A 79 -1.17 -37.11 20.59
C ASP A 79 -1.01 -35.64 20.13
N SER A 80 -1.78 -35.20 19.13
CA SER A 80 -1.67 -33.86 18.52
C SER A 80 -2.26 -32.73 19.40
N THR A 81 -1.74 -31.51 19.23
CA THR A 81 -2.37 -30.28 19.73
C THR A 81 -3.38 -29.70 18.73
N LEU A 82 -4.37 -28.95 19.22
CA LEU A 82 -5.38 -28.28 18.36
C LEU A 82 -4.77 -27.22 17.44
N LEU A 83 -3.76 -26.49 17.94
CA LEU A 83 -3.15 -25.38 17.24
C LEU A 83 -2.02 -25.89 16.33
N ALA A 84 -1.98 -25.43 15.08
CA ALA A 84 -0.96 -25.85 14.13
C ALA A 84 0.41 -25.23 14.48
N PRO A 85 1.55 -25.89 14.13
CA PRO A 85 2.88 -25.33 14.38
C PRO A 85 3.11 -23.95 13.73
N GLU A 86 2.43 -23.62 12.63
CA GLU A 86 2.52 -22.30 11.99
C GLU A 86 1.80 -21.18 12.75
N GLU A 87 0.78 -21.53 13.55
CA GLU A 87 0.01 -20.60 14.37
C GLU A 87 0.71 -20.35 15.71
N VAL A 88 1.39 -21.38 16.25
CA VAL A 88 2.33 -21.23 17.38
C VAL A 88 3.59 -20.46 16.96
N HIS A 89 4.16 -20.77 15.79
CA HIS A 89 5.38 -20.17 15.28
C HIS A 89 5.33 -19.92 13.77
N LEU A 90 5.25 -18.64 13.39
CA LEU A 90 5.30 -18.22 11.99
C LEU A 90 6.62 -18.61 11.33
N ARG A 91 6.59 -19.61 10.44
CA ARG A 91 7.78 -20.08 9.72
C ARG A 91 8.41 -18.93 8.91
N PRO A 92 9.74 -18.71 9.00
CA PRO A 92 10.44 -17.70 8.21
C PRO A 92 10.33 -18.04 6.73
N LYS A 93 10.03 -17.04 5.89
CA LYS A 93 9.86 -17.24 4.44
C LYS A 93 11.23 -17.22 3.75
N GLY A 94 11.89 -18.38 3.76
CA GLY A 94 13.26 -18.58 3.27
C GLY A 94 14.31 -18.21 4.31
N ASP A 95 15.58 -18.29 3.92
CA ASP A 95 16.72 -18.09 4.82
C ASP A 95 16.69 -16.72 5.51
N ILE A 96 16.92 -16.73 6.83
CA ILE A 96 17.02 -15.52 7.64
C ILE A 96 18.40 -14.87 7.37
N LYS A 97 18.48 -14.04 6.33
CA LYS A 97 19.67 -13.22 6.02
C LYS A 97 19.56 -11.82 6.60
N ALA A 98 20.62 -11.34 7.26
CA ALA A 98 20.74 -9.96 7.70
C ALA A 98 20.89 -8.98 6.52
N ASN A 99 20.75 -7.68 6.77
CA ASN A 99 20.87 -6.65 5.72
C ASN A 99 22.30 -6.47 5.20
N SER A 100 23.30 -6.80 6.02
CA SER A 100 24.73 -6.90 5.67
C SER A 100 25.01 -8.03 4.68
N GLU A 101 24.48 -9.22 4.96
CA GLU A 101 24.68 -10.47 4.20
C GLU A 101 23.94 -10.49 2.85
N ARG A 102 22.99 -9.57 2.64
CA ARG A 102 22.20 -9.49 1.40
C ARG A 102 23.06 -9.10 0.20
N THR A 103 23.16 -10.02 -0.75
CA THR A 103 23.73 -9.78 -2.09
C THR A 103 22.95 -8.70 -2.85
N ASP A 104 23.55 -8.07 -3.86
CA ASP A 104 22.86 -7.10 -4.72
C ASP A 104 21.73 -7.76 -5.54
N THR A 105 21.88 -9.03 -5.92
CA THR A 105 20.81 -9.84 -6.52
C THR A 105 19.61 -10.00 -5.57
N ASP A 106 19.85 -10.31 -4.29
CA ASP A 106 18.78 -10.41 -3.27
C ASP A 106 18.08 -9.06 -3.08
N LYS A 107 18.84 -7.96 -2.99
CA LYS A 107 18.33 -6.58 -2.89
C LYS A 107 17.46 -6.20 -4.09
N LYS A 108 17.91 -6.52 -5.32
CA LYS A 108 17.16 -6.30 -6.56
C LYS A 108 15.89 -7.15 -6.63
N HIS A 109 15.94 -8.41 -6.18
CA HIS A 109 14.78 -9.31 -6.12
C HIS A 109 13.73 -8.83 -5.12
N ALA A 110 14.13 -8.53 -3.88
CA ALA A 110 13.24 -7.97 -2.85
C ALA A 110 12.53 -6.69 -3.31
N ARG A 111 13.25 -5.80 -4.02
CA ARG A 111 12.68 -4.59 -4.62
C ARG A 111 11.65 -4.89 -5.72
N ARG A 112 11.84 -5.95 -6.53
CA ARG A 112 10.85 -6.39 -7.53
C ARG A 112 9.60 -6.94 -6.85
N LEU A 113 9.76 -7.81 -5.84
CA LEU A 113 8.64 -8.36 -5.05
C LEU A 113 7.83 -7.25 -4.36
N LEU A 114 8.49 -6.27 -3.76
CA LEU A 114 7.82 -5.13 -3.12
C LEU A 114 7.01 -4.30 -4.14
N LYS A 115 7.59 -3.99 -5.30
CA LYS A 115 6.87 -3.31 -6.40
C LYS A 115 5.69 -4.13 -6.91
N HIS A 116 5.82 -5.46 -7.00
CA HIS A 116 4.74 -6.36 -7.39
C HIS A 116 3.60 -6.35 -6.36
N LYS A 117 3.92 -6.53 -5.07
CA LYS A 117 2.95 -6.49 -3.96
C LYS A 117 2.22 -5.14 -3.89
N LEU A 118 2.92 -4.03 -4.11
CA LEU A 118 2.32 -2.70 -4.17
C LEU A 118 1.35 -2.57 -5.37
N LYS A 119 1.74 -3.05 -6.55
CA LYS A 119 0.90 -3.05 -7.77
C LYS A 119 -0.35 -3.93 -7.62
N LEU A 120 -0.24 -5.06 -6.92
CA LEU A 120 -1.39 -5.90 -6.56
C LEU A 120 -2.31 -5.17 -5.57
N LYS A 121 -1.76 -4.59 -4.49
CA LYS A 121 -2.54 -3.79 -3.53
C LYS A 121 -3.31 -2.66 -4.22
N SER A 122 -2.66 -1.86 -5.06
CA SER A 122 -3.32 -0.76 -5.79
C SER A 122 -4.35 -1.20 -6.84
N LYS A 123 -4.43 -2.49 -7.16
CA LYS A 123 -5.49 -3.07 -8.01
C LYS A 123 -6.61 -3.71 -7.18
N ALA A 124 -6.28 -4.25 -6.01
CA ALA A 124 -7.19 -4.99 -5.14
C ALA A 124 -7.93 -4.09 -4.14
N THR A 125 -7.37 -2.91 -3.80
CA THR A 125 -8.17 -1.84 -3.19
C THR A 125 -9.21 -1.40 -4.21
N PRO A 126 -10.52 -1.60 -3.97
CA PRO A 126 -11.52 -0.91 -4.79
C PRO A 126 -11.24 0.58 -4.70
N LYS A 127 -11.50 1.32 -5.78
CA LYS A 127 -11.48 2.77 -5.71
C LYS A 127 -12.49 3.17 -4.64
N THR A 128 -12.02 3.91 -3.65
CA THR A 128 -12.86 4.43 -2.59
C THR A 128 -13.96 5.27 -3.22
N THR A 129 -15.22 4.93 -2.93
CA THR A 129 -16.44 5.57 -3.45
C THR A 129 -16.68 6.93 -2.78
N ASN A 130 -15.61 7.70 -2.61
CA ASN A 130 -15.62 9.07 -2.16
C ASN A 130 -15.76 9.94 -3.42
N PRO A 131 -16.86 10.70 -3.60
CA PRO A 131 -17.09 11.45 -4.84
C PRO A 131 -15.97 12.46 -5.15
N GLU A 132 -15.31 13.00 -4.11
CA GLU A 132 -14.12 13.83 -4.27
C GLU A 132 -12.92 13.11 -4.89
N GLU A 133 -12.73 11.82 -4.62
CA GLU A 133 -11.60 11.05 -5.13
C GLU A 133 -11.85 10.59 -6.56
N GLU A 134 -13.10 10.28 -6.90
CA GLU A 134 -13.56 9.99 -8.27
C GLU A 134 -13.34 11.21 -9.19
N GLU A 135 -13.79 12.41 -8.81
CA GLU A 135 -13.48 13.63 -9.59
C GLU A 135 -11.96 13.85 -9.78
N LYS A 136 -11.16 13.63 -8.72
CA LYS A 136 -9.71 13.80 -8.76
C LYS A 136 -9.07 12.76 -9.68
N GLU A 137 -9.59 11.53 -9.73
CA GLU A 137 -9.18 10.49 -10.68
C GLU A 137 -9.58 10.84 -12.12
N GLU A 138 -10.82 11.26 -12.37
CA GLU A 138 -11.30 11.66 -13.69
C GLU A 138 -10.45 12.80 -14.26
N LYS A 139 -10.29 13.89 -13.50
CA LYS A 139 -9.42 15.03 -13.85
C LYS A 139 -7.99 14.55 -14.15
N ARG A 140 -7.45 13.59 -13.38
CA ARG A 140 -6.12 12.97 -13.64
C ARG A 140 -6.09 12.10 -14.91
N THR A 141 -7.17 11.37 -15.25
CA THR A 141 -7.22 10.57 -16.48
C THR A 141 -7.38 11.43 -17.73
N LEU A 142 -8.19 12.48 -17.66
CA LEU A 142 -8.36 13.47 -18.74
C LEU A 142 -7.04 14.19 -19.03
N LEU A 143 -6.33 14.67 -18.00
CA LEU A 143 -4.98 15.24 -18.15
C LEU A 143 -3.97 14.26 -18.78
N LYS A 144 -4.05 12.96 -18.43
CA LYS A 144 -3.21 11.91 -19.03
C LYS A 144 -3.60 11.57 -20.48
N LYS A 145 -4.87 11.75 -20.88
CA LYS A 145 -5.32 11.61 -22.28
C LYS A 145 -4.83 12.80 -23.11
N LEU A 146 -5.08 14.02 -22.63
CA LEU A 146 -4.67 15.27 -23.28
C LEU A 146 -3.14 15.34 -23.46
N GLY A 147 -2.37 14.98 -22.44
CA GLY A 147 -0.90 14.96 -22.50
C GLY A 147 -0.28 13.87 -23.39
N LYS A 148 -1.09 12.97 -23.99
CA LYS A 148 -0.67 12.02 -25.02
C LYS A 148 -0.94 12.53 -26.44
N MET A 149 -1.76 13.57 -26.60
CA MET A 149 -2.03 14.17 -27.90
C MET A 149 -0.84 15.04 -28.30
N LYS A 150 -0.18 14.70 -29.42
CA LYS A 150 1.04 15.40 -29.88
C LYS A 150 0.83 16.88 -30.20
N ASN A 151 -0.43 17.32 -30.34
CA ASN A 151 -0.80 18.66 -30.80
C ASN A 151 -1.14 19.62 -29.64
N VAL A 152 -1.09 19.17 -28.38
CA VAL A 152 -1.44 20.00 -27.20
C VAL A 152 -0.26 20.08 -26.24
N ARG A 153 0.33 21.28 -26.13
CA ARG A 153 1.38 21.58 -25.16
C ARG A 153 0.73 22.00 -23.84
N ILE A 154 0.62 21.06 -22.89
CA ILE A 154 0.14 21.39 -21.54
C ILE A 154 1.26 22.13 -20.80
N GLU A 155 1.14 23.44 -20.72
CA GLU A 155 1.95 24.24 -19.81
C GLU A 155 1.53 23.93 -18.36
N LYS A 156 2.45 23.33 -17.60
CA LYS A 156 2.28 23.23 -16.16
C LYS A 156 2.54 24.61 -15.59
N ALA A 157 1.55 25.19 -14.91
CA ALA A 157 1.74 26.41 -14.15
C ALA A 157 2.78 26.16 -13.04
N ASP A 158 4.04 26.49 -13.33
CA ASP A 158 5.13 26.32 -12.38
C ASP A 158 4.91 27.23 -11.17
N LYS A 159 4.81 26.63 -9.98
CA LYS A 159 4.83 27.34 -8.67
C LYS A 159 6.23 27.91 -8.35
N ASN A 160 6.87 28.53 -9.33
CA ASN A 160 8.20 29.14 -9.27
C ASN A 160 8.20 30.60 -9.78
N ARG A 161 7.09 31.35 -9.59
CA ARG A 161 7.08 32.82 -9.66
C ARG A 161 7.52 33.46 -8.33
N SER A 162 8.55 32.90 -7.69
CA SER A 162 9.31 33.55 -6.63
C SER A 162 10.79 33.15 -6.70
N SER A 163 11.63 34.17 -6.86
CA SER A 163 13.10 34.20 -6.81
C SER A 163 13.88 32.99 -7.38
N GLU A 164 14.55 33.27 -8.50
CA GLU A 164 15.94 32.87 -8.80
C GLU A 164 16.42 31.57 -8.14
N LYS A 165 16.09 30.44 -8.75
CA LYS A 165 16.75 29.15 -8.49
C LYS A 165 17.38 28.60 -9.76
N THR A 166 18.34 29.34 -10.27
CA THR A 166 19.38 28.79 -11.16
C THR A 166 20.14 27.68 -10.43
N GLY A 167 20.54 26.63 -11.13
CA GLY A 167 21.53 25.66 -10.62
C GLY A 167 21.13 24.76 -9.44
N ARG A 168 20.28 23.74 -9.66
CA ARG A 168 20.22 22.52 -8.81
C ARG A 168 20.86 21.28 -9.45
N SER A 169 21.45 21.42 -10.63
CA SER A 169 22.17 20.37 -11.35
C SER A 169 23.30 21.02 -12.15
N SER A 170 24.51 20.50 -12.00
CA SER A 170 25.71 20.95 -12.72
C SER A 170 25.49 20.89 -14.24
N THR A 171 24.86 19.84 -14.75
CA THR A 171 24.58 19.68 -16.19
C THR A 171 23.80 20.86 -16.77
N LYS A 172 22.77 21.36 -16.06
CA LYS A 172 21.99 22.52 -16.55
C LYS A 172 22.74 23.83 -16.43
N PHE A 173 23.57 23.99 -15.40
CA PHE A 173 24.46 25.15 -15.26
C PHE A 173 25.46 25.24 -16.43
N PHE A 174 26.17 24.16 -16.72
CA PHE A 174 27.13 24.14 -17.84
C PHE A 174 26.48 24.28 -19.21
N GLN A 175 25.27 23.73 -19.41
CA GLN A 175 24.52 23.89 -20.65
C GLN A 175 24.10 25.36 -20.89
N GLN A 176 23.74 26.09 -19.84
CA GLN A 176 23.43 27.53 -19.92
C GLN A 176 24.70 28.38 -20.12
N LEU A 177 25.82 27.99 -19.51
CA LEU A 177 27.13 28.64 -19.71
C LEU A 177 27.60 28.52 -21.18
N GLN A 178 27.47 27.33 -21.77
CA GLN A 178 27.81 27.11 -23.18
C GLN A 178 26.95 27.95 -24.13
N GLN A 179 25.66 28.13 -23.79
CA GLN A 179 24.75 28.98 -24.56
C GLN A 179 25.16 30.46 -24.51
N SER A 180 25.54 30.99 -23.33
CA SER A 180 25.94 32.40 -23.21
C SER A 180 27.25 32.74 -23.93
N THR A 181 28.18 31.79 -24.04
CA THR A 181 29.44 31.99 -24.78
C THR A 181 29.28 32.07 -26.31
N LEU A 182 28.15 31.60 -26.86
CA LEU A 182 27.91 31.58 -28.31
C LEU A 182 27.19 32.83 -28.84
N THR A 183 26.68 33.70 -27.96
CA THR A 183 25.75 34.78 -28.35
C THR A 183 26.35 36.19 -28.34
N ASN A 184 27.67 36.35 -28.18
CA ASN A 184 28.33 37.67 -28.17
C ASN A 184 29.18 37.91 -29.45
N PRO A 185 28.66 38.66 -30.44
CA PRO A 185 29.46 39.16 -31.56
C PRO A 185 30.06 40.57 -31.29
N THR A 186 31.28 40.76 -31.79
CA THR A 186 32.01 42.03 -32.00
C THR A 186 32.78 42.69 -30.83
N THR A 187 34.11 42.73 -30.98
CA THR A 187 34.83 44.01 -31.22
C THR A 187 35.84 43.79 -32.38
N LYS A 188 36.06 44.81 -33.22
CA LYS A 188 36.91 44.73 -34.44
C LYS A 188 38.28 45.37 -34.22
N ARG A 189 39.36 44.80 -34.78
CA ARG A 189 40.54 45.52 -35.35
C ARG A 189 41.18 44.72 -36.51
N ARG A 190 42.00 45.39 -37.35
CA ARG A 190 42.86 44.84 -38.44
C ARG A 190 44.32 45.31 -38.21
N HIS A 191 45.36 44.95 -38.97
CA HIS A 191 45.60 43.97 -40.06
C HIS A 191 46.54 42.85 -39.49
N SER A 192 47.28 41.96 -40.19
CA SER A 192 47.73 41.87 -41.60
C SER A 192 48.05 40.42 -42.03
N ASP A 193 48.21 40.24 -43.34
CA ASP A 193 49.08 39.32 -44.10
C ASP A 193 49.67 38.01 -43.52
N GLN A 194 49.40 36.95 -44.29
CA GLN A 194 50.32 35.88 -44.73
C GLN A 194 51.05 35.02 -43.68
N THR A 195 50.67 33.74 -43.63
CA THR A 195 51.58 32.65 -44.06
C THR A 195 50.80 31.37 -44.33
N THR A 196 51.10 30.71 -45.45
CA THR A 196 50.63 29.35 -45.73
C THR A 196 51.49 28.34 -44.99
N VAL A 197 50.89 27.53 -44.12
CA VAL A 197 51.50 26.29 -43.64
C VAL A 197 50.55 25.14 -43.94
N THR A 198 51.12 24.09 -44.52
CA THR A 198 50.43 22.95 -45.11
C THR A 198 50.18 21.83 -44.10
N ASP A 199 49.11 21.09 -44.38
CA ASP A 199 49.10 19.62 -44.48
C ASP A 199 48.43 18.73 -43.40
N SER A 200 47.54 17.90 -43.95
CA SER A 200 47.30 16.49 -43.63
C SER A 200 46.21 16.09 -42.61
N LYS A 201 45.44 15.05 -43.03
CA LYS A 201 44.64 14.08 -42.23
C LYS A 201 43.30 14.62 -41.69
N ARG A 202 42.12 14.25 -42.20
CA ARG A 202 41.66 12.94 -42.70
C ARG A 202 40.32 13.04 -43.45
N LEU A 203 40.21 12.34 -44.57
CA LEU A 203 38.92 11.81 -45.06
C LEU A 203 38.32 10.85 -44.02
N LYS A 204 37.00 10.90 -43.81
CA LYS A 204 36.12 9.71 -43.82
C LYS A 204 34.73 10.10 -44.33
N LEU A 205 34.29 9.34 -45.34
CA LEU A 205 32.94 9.13 -45.91
C LEU A 205 31.79 9.93 -45.28
#